data_AF-A0A4Y2QDG6-F1
#
_entry.id   AF-A0A4Y2QDG6-F1
#
_cell.length_a   1.000
_cell.length_b   1.000
_cell.length_c   1.000
_cell.angle_alpha   90.00
_cell.angle_beta   90.00
_cell.angle_gamma   90.00
#
_symmetry.space_group_name_H-M   'P 1'
#
loop_
_entity.id
_entity.type
_entity.pdbx_description
1 polymer ?
#
loop_
_entity_poly.entity_id
_entity_poly.type
_entity_poly.pdbx_seq_one_letter_code
_entity_poly.pdbx_strand_id
1 'polypeptide(L)'
;MFHERTVLQYTQEKLLANECNKKRFIELLKKAFQKANICVQQAVEDAGLTIVNTAISVAPQNDDVRMSCENPMSVILDNESDEGDAPAPSGMVDEQLECEDIEL
;
A
#
# COMPACT_ATOMS: atom_id res chain seq x y z
N MET A 1 -18.33 -2.22 11.56
CA MET A 1 -18.03 -3.00 10.33
C MET A 1 -17.64 -2.03 9.21
N PHE A 2 -16.61 -2.34 8.42
CA PHE A 2 -16.07 -1.43 7.39
C PHE A 2 -16.88 -1.41 6.08
N HIS A 3 -17.17 -0.22 5.55
CA HIS A 3 -17.94 0.00 4.32
C HIS A 3 -17.36 1.14 3.46
N GLU A 4 -17.81 1.23 2.20
CA GLU A 4 -17.31 2.23 1.22
C GLU A 4 -17.45 3.69 1.67
N ARG A 5 -18.44 3.99 2.52
CA ARG A 5 -18.67 5.34 3.07
C ARG A 5 -18.19 5.50 4.51
N THR A 6 -17.46 4.53 5.04
CA THR A 6 -16.94 4.61 6.40
C THR A 6 -15.85 5.68 6.44
N VAL A 7 -16.04 6.70 7.27
CA VAL A 7 -14.97 7.63 7.63
C VAL A 7 -14.05 6.93 8.62
N LEU A 8 -12.77 6.79 8.28
CA LEU A 8 -11.78 6.17 9.14
C LEU A 8 -11.42 7.12 10.29
N GLN A 9 -11.85 6.76 11.50
CA GLN A 9 -11.51 7.46 12.75
C GLN A 9 -10.50 6.69 13.60
N TYR A 10 -10.08 5.51 13.14
CA TYR A 10 -9.17 4.61 13.84
C TYR A 10 -7.88 4.45 13.05
N THR A 11 -6.80 4.07 13.73
CA THR A 11 -5.52 3.78 13.08
C THR A 11 -5.63 2.56 12.15
N GLN A 12 -4.71 2.46 11.19
CA GLN A 12 -4.65 1.35 10.25
C GLN A 12 -4.56 0.00 10.98
N GLU A 13 -3.75 -0.08 12.03
CA GLU A 13 -3.55 -1.30 12.83
C GLU A 13 -4.86 -1.75 13.47
N LYS A 14 -5.63 -0.81 14.02
CA LYS A 14 -6.91 -1.11 14.69
C LYS A 14 -7.98 -1.54 13.69
N LEU A 15 -8.01 -0.95 12.50
CA LEU A 15 -8.89 -1.38 11.42
C LEU A 15 -8.53 -2.80 10.96
N LEU A 16 -7.24 -3.01 10.69
CA LEU A 16 -6.73 -4.26 10.16
C LEU A 16 -6.76 -5.37 11.20
N ALA A 17 -6.73 -5.12 12.51
CA ALA A 17 -6.83 -6.19 13.52
C ALA A 17 -8.10 -7.06 13.38
N ASN A 18 -9.16 -6.56 12.75
CA ASN A 18 -10.39 -7.30 12.49
C ASN A 18 -10.35 -8.00 11.13
N GLU A 19 -10.33 -9.34 11.13
CA GLU A 19 -10.27 -10.17 9.92
C GLU A 19 -11.44 -9.94 8.93
N CYS A 20 -12.64 -9.64 9.43
CA CYS A 20 -13.78 -9.31 8.57
C CYS A 20 -13.57 -7.96 7.88
N ASN A 21 -13.00 -6.97 8.58
CA ASN A 21 -12.66 -5.69 7.99
C ASN A 21 -11.54 -5.84 6.95
N LYS A 22 -10.50 -6.64 7.21
CA LYS A 22 -9.43 -6.93 6.22
C LYS A 22 -10.01 -7.46 4.91
N LYS A 23 -10.82 -8.51 4.98
CA LYS A 23 -11.43 -9.13 3.79
C LYS A 23 -12.29 -8.12 3.04
N ARG A 24 -13.13 -7.37 3.76
CA ARG A 24 -14.02 -6.38 3.16
C ARG A 24 -13.26 -5.21 2.53
N PHE A 25 -12.16 -4.78 3.15
CA PHE A 25 -11.30 -3.73 2.62
C PHE A 25 -10.66 -4.15 1.30
N ILE A 26 -10.11 -5.38 1.23
CA ILE A 26 -9.54 -5.93 0.00
C ILE A 26 -10.58 -6.00 -1.14
N GLU A 27 -11.81 -6.44 -0.84
CA GLU A 27 -12.90 -6.47 -1.83
C GLU A 27 -13.25 -5.07 -2.37
N LEU A 28 -13.32 -4.09 -1.48
CA LEU A 28 -13.62 -2.70 -1.86
C LEU A 28 -12.50 -2.10 -2.72
N LEU A 29 -11.24 -2.33 -2.36
CA LEU A 29 -10.08 -1.91 -3.16
C LEU A 29 -10.10 -2.56 -4.55
N LYS A 30 -10.29 -3.89 -4.62
CA LYS A 30 -10.40 -4.62 -5.90
C LYS A 30 -11.45 -3.99 -6.80
N LYS A 31 -12.63 -3.72 -6.26
CA LYS A 31 -13.74 -3.12 -7.00
C LYS A 31 -13.41 -1.70 -7.48
N ALA A 32 -12.76 -0.89 -6.65
CA ALA A 32 -12.37 0.47 -7.01
C ALA A 32 -11.33 0.49 -8.13
N PHE A 33 -10.29 -0.35 -8.06
CA PHE A 33 -9.28 -0.48 -9.11
C PHE A 33 -9.86 -1.01 -10.42
N GLN A 34 -10.72 -2.04 -10.35
CA GLN A 34 -11.41 -2.54 -11.54
C GLN A 34 -12.27 -1.46 -12.21
N LYS A 35 -12.97 -0.64 -11.42
CA LYS A 35 -13.77 0.48 -11.92
C LYS A 35 -12.90 1.57 -12.58
N ALA A 36 -11.65 1.70 -12.14
CA ALA A 36 -10.65 2.58 -12.74
C ALA A 36 -9.92 1.93 -13.94
N ASN A 37 -10.36 0.75 -14.41
CA ASN A 37 -9.70 -0.05 -15.45
C ASN A 37 -8.26 -0.45 -15.10
N ILE A 38 -7.96 -0.60 -13.82
CA ILE A 38 -6.68 -1.09 -13.31
C ILE A 38 -6.81 -2.58 -13.03
N CYS A 39 -5.90 -3.38 -13.60
CA CYS A 39 -5.81 -4.81 -13.34
C CYS A 39 -5.36 -5.07 -11.90
N VAL A 40 -6.05 -5.96 -11.18
CA VAL A 40 -5.69 -6.32 -9.80
C VAL A 40 -5.21 -7.76 -9.73
N GLN A 41 -4.03 -7.94 -9.17
CA GLN A 41 -3.48 -9.26 -8.82
C GLN A 41 -3.30 -9.31 -7.30
N GLN A 42 -3.59 -10.48 -6.70
CA GLN A 42 -3.38 -10.71 -5.27
C GLN A 42 -2.23 -11.70 -5.12
N ALA A 43 -1.22 -11.34 -4.35
CA ALA A 43 -0.15 -12.26 -4.01
C ALA A 43 -0.68 -13.41 -3.14
N VAL A 44 -0.30 -14.64 -3.47
CA VAL A 44 -0.68 -15.84 -2.72
C VAL A 44 0.20 -16.01 -1.48
N GLU A 45 1.49 -15.70 -1.61
CA GLU A 45 2.50 -15.91 -0.58
C GLU A 45 3.16 -14.58 -0.18
N ASP A 46 3.92 -13.98 -1.10
CA ASP A 46 4.64 -12.72 -0.85
C ASP A 46 4.37 -11.66 -1.91
N ALA A 47 4.02 -10.46 -1.45
CA ALA A 47 3.72 -9.33 -2.33
C ALA A 47 4.98 -8.77 -3.01
N GLY A 48 6.11 -8.73 -2.30
CA GLY A 48 7.37 -8.21 -2.84
C GLY A 48 7.87 -9.04 -4.01
N LEU A 49 7.93 -10.36 -3.84
CA LEU A 49 8.32 -11.30 -4.88
C LEU A 49 7.37 -11.22 -6.08
N THR A 50 6.07 -11.10 -5.83
CA THR A 50 5.07 -10.93 -6.90
C THR A 50 5.36 -9.66 -7.71
N ILE A 51 5.59 -8.52 -7.04
CA ILE A 51 5.88 -7.24 -7.70
C ILE A 51 7.16 -7.32 -8.54
N VAL A 52 8.25 -7.88 -7.98
CA VAL A 52 9.54 -8.03 -8.68
C VAL A 52 9.40 -8.94 -9.90
N ASN A 53 8.77 -10.11 -9.74
CA ASN A 53 8.59 -11.04 -10.86
C ASN A 53 7.71 -10.45 -11.96
N THR A 54 6.67 -9.69 -11.59
CA THR A 54 5.86 -8.95 -12.56
C THR A 54 6.71 -7.94 -13.30
N ALA A 55 7.50 -7.12 -12.61
CA ALA A 55 8.37 -6.11 -13.23
C ALA A 55 9.36 -6.75 -14.22
N ILE A 56 10.05 -7.82 -13.81
CA ILE A 56 10.98 -8.57 -14.68
C ILE A 56 10.26 -9.15 -15.89
N SER A 57 9.06 -9.69 -15.71
CA SER A 57 8.28 -10.28 -16.81
C SER A 57 7.78 -9.24 -17.82
N VAL A 58 7.50 -8.00 -17.39
CA VAL A 58 6.98 -6.94 -18.26
C VAL A 58 8.08 -6.05 -18.83
N ALA A 59 9.26 -6.01 -18.20
CA ALA A 59 10.39 -5.17 -18.64
C ALA A 59 10.76 -5.36 -20.13
N PRO A 60 10.80 -6.59 -20.71
CA PRO A 60 11.12 -6.75 -22.13
C PRO A 60 10.08 -6.14 -23.10
N GLN A 61 8.89 -5.81 -22.61
CA GLN A 61 7.76 -5.33 -23.42
C GLN A 61 7.48 -3.83 -23.20
N ASN A 62 8.24 -3.16 -22.33
CA ASN A 62 7.99 -1.76 -21.95
C ASN A 62 9.30 -0.99 -21.91
N ASP A 63 9.28 0.27 -22.33
CA ASP A 63 10.47 1.14 -22.32
C ASP A 63 10.92 1.52 -20.89
N ASP A 64 9.96 1.60 -19.95
CA ASP A 64 10.19 1.90 -18.53
C ASP A 64 9.16 1.19 -17.65
N VAL A 65 9.58 0.75 -16.45
CA VAL A 65 8.74 0.07 -15.47
C VAL A 65 8.91 0.74 -14.11
N ARG A 66 7.90 1.48 -13.67
CA ARG A 66 7.89 2.15 -12.36
C ARG A 66 7.07 1.37 -11.35
N MET A 67 7.70 1.05 -10.22
CA MET A 67 7.05 0.45 -9.05
C MET A 67 6.78 1.53 -8.00
N SER A 68 5.66 1.43 -7.29
CA SER A 68 5.30 2.33 -6.19
C SER A 68 5.00 1.50 -4.95
N CYS A 69 5.73 1.74 -3.87
CA CYS A 69 5.55 1.09 -2.58
C CYS A 69 5.76 2.12 -1.46
N GLU A 70 4.93 2.07 -0.42
CA GLU A 70 5.06 2.96 0.74
C GLU A 70 6.13 2.46 1.72
N ASN A 71 6.28 1.14 1.84
CA ASN A 71 7.34 0.55 2.61
C ASN A 71 8.61 0.52 1.73
N PRO A 72 9.78 0.98 2.21
CA PRO A 72 11.04 0.85 1.48
C PRO A 72 11.44 -0.62 1.46
N MET A 73 10.76 -1.43 0.65
CA MET A 73 11.30 -2.68 0.19
C MET A 73 12.37 -2.28 -0.81
N SER A 74 13.62 -2.23 -0.34
CA SER A 74 14.79 -2.01 -1.18
C SER A 74 14.97 -3.22 -2.10
N VAL A 75 14.13 -3.32 -3.12
CA VAL A 75 14.44 -4.10 -4.30
C VAL A 75 15.39 -3.23 -5.10
N ILE A 76 16.67 -3.32 -4.72
CA ILE A 76 17.75 -2.84 -5.55
C ILE A 76 17.74 -3.75 -6.78
N LEU A 77 17.01 -3.33 -7.81
CA LEU A 77 17.31 -3.78 -9.16
C LEU A 77 18.53 -2.97 -9.55
N ASP A 78 19.72 -3.48 -9.24
CA ASP A 78 20.98 -2.84 -9.62
C ASP A 78 20.98 -2.67 -11.14
N ASN A 79 20.61 -1.48 -11.56
CA ASN A 79 21.04 -0.89 -12.81
C ASN A 79 21.61 0.46 -12.40
N GLU A 80 22.94 0.52 -12.26
CA GLU A 80 23.63 1.67 -11.71
C GLU A 80 23.19 2.95 -12.42
N SER A 81 22.59 3.88 -11.66
CA SER A 81 22.34 5.24 -12.12
C SER A 81 22.43 6.20 -10.94
N ASP A 82 23.19 7.26 -11.18
CA ASP A 82 23.96 8.09 -10.25
C ASP A 82 23.13 8.88 -9.22
N GLU A 83 23.80 9.24 -8.13
CA GLU A 83 23.29 9.96 -6.96
C GLU A 83 22.49 11.24 -7.29
N GLY A 84 21.35 11.41 -6.60
CA GLY A 84 20.59 12.66 -6.58
C GLY A 84 20.02 12.92 -5.18
N ASP A 85 20.66 13.83 -4.46
CA ASP A 85 20.37 14.25 -3.08
C ASP A 85 18.91 14.69 -2.86
N ALA A 86 18.25 14.17 -1.83
CA ALA A 86 16.90 14.56 -1.42
C ALA A 86 16.91 15.05 0.04
N PRO A 87 16.37 16.25 0.34
CA PRO A 87 16.43 16.80 1.68
C PRO A 87 15.43 16.12 2.64
N ALA A 88 15.82 16.03 3.91
CA ALA A 88 15.09 15.37 4.99
C ALA A 88 13.71 15.99 5.28
N PRO A 89 12.70 15.21 5.72
CA PRO A 89 11.45 15.77 6.22
C PRO A 89 11.68 16.41 7.59
N SER A 90 11.39 17.70 7.69
CA SER A 90 11.27 18.41 8.96
C SER A 90 9.94 18.03 9.63
N GLY A 91 10.02 17.71 10.92
CA GLY A 91 8.95 17.09 11.69
C GLY A 91 7.73 17.96 11.95
N MET A 92 6.62 17.28 12.24
CA MET A 92 5.41 17.89 12.79
C MET A 92 4.84 17.00 13.91
N VAL A 93 5.18 17.43 15.12
CA VAL A 93 4.44 17.40 16.40
C VAL A 93 3.39 16.30 16.66
N ASP A 94 3.67 15.50 17.70
CA ASP A 94 2.69 14.81 18.53
C ASP A 94 1.75 15.83 19.19
N GLU A 95 0.50 15.89 18.73
CA GLU A 95 -0.60 16.43 19.55
C GLU A 95 -1.45 15.25 20.01
N GLN A 96 -1.17 14.83 21.25
CA GLN A 96 -2.02 13.91 22.00
C GLN A 96 -3.40 14.57 22.17
N LEU A 97 -4.46 13.88 21.79
CA LEU A 97 -5.79 14.20 22.29
C LEU A 97 -6.52 12.92 22.71
N GLU A 98 -6.64 12.85 24.04
CA GLU A 98 -7.45 12.03 24.93
C GLU A 98 -8.48 11.08 24.30
N CYS A 99 -8.37 9.83 24.75
CA CYS A 99 -9.34 8.76 24.60
C CYS A 99 -10.68 9.12 25.25
N GLU A 100 -11.78 8.99 24.50
CA GLU A 100 -13.06 8.64 25.10
C GLU A 100 -13.67 7.43 24.37
N ASP A 101 -14.00 6.46 25.19
CA ASP A 101 -14.42 5.09 24.89
C ASP A 101 -15.66 5.01 24.01
N ILE A 102 -15.66 4.11 23.01
CA ILE A 102 -16.91 3.48 22.58
C ILE A 102 -16.66 1.97 22.36
N GLU A 103 -17.41 1.22 23.15
CA GLU A 103 -17.43 -0.24 23.32
C GLU A 103 -17.78 -1.01 22.03
N LEU A 104 -17.42 -2.31 22.07
CA LEU A 104 -17.35 -3.34 21.02
C LEU A 104 -18.57 -3.49 20.09
#